data_AF-A0AA90NU05-F1
#
_entry.id   AF-A0AA90NU05-F1
#
_cell.length_a   1.000
_cell.length_b   1.000
_cell.length_c   1.000
_cell.angle_alpha   90.00
_cell.angle_beta   90.00
_cell.angle_gamma   90.00
#
_symmetry.space_group_name_H-M   'P 1'
#
loop_
_entity.id
_entity.type
_entity.pdbx_description
1 polymer ?
#
loop_
_entity_poly.entity_id
_entity_poly.type
_entity_poly.pdbx_seq_one_letter_code
_entity_poly.pdbx_strand_id
1 'polypeptide(L)'
;MNIEDVKLFLEQNKENQDVLGLVKQYAPNQEFGFEQAKQLLETNDEAKRWLDSEKDRHYSKGLETFKQKTMPTLIDEEIKKRNPDKTPAELELDNLKAKFEQMENEKVRESLKNKALTVASEKKIPAQIIDFFIGQDESTTISNLSAFETAMETYIKAQVTERLNGSYKPPGDNKNHLGVKNPWNKDTFNLTEQAKILKENPNLAKQLASQSK
;
A
#
# COMPACT_ATOMS: atom_id res chain seq x y z
N MET A 1 68.16 -33.26 -10.13
CA MET A 1 66.96 -32.46 -9.90
C MET A 1 66.61 -31.79 -11.21
N ASN A 2 65.43 -32.08 -11.76
CA ASN A 2 64.94 -31.45 -12.98
C ASN A 2 64.08 -30.21 -12.63
N ILE A 3 63.61 -29.49 -13.64
CA ILE A 3 62.77 -28.29 -13.45
C ILE A 3 61.45 -28.63 -12.73
N GLU A 4 60.84 -29.77 -13.05
CA GLU A 4 59.63 -30.26 -12.38
C GLU A 4 59.83 -30.49 -10.88
N ASP A 5 60.97 -31.05 -10.46
CA ASP A 5 61.31 -31.27 -9.06
C ASP A 5 61.46 -29.93 -8.31
N VAL A 6 62.08 -28.94 -8.95
CA VAL A 6 62.23 -27.58 -8.40
C VAL A 6 60.86 -26.91 -8.28
N LYS A 7 60.00 -27.05 -9.28
CA LYS A 7 58.64 -26.50 -9.26
C LYS A 7 57.81 -27.10 -8.14
N LEU A 8 57.86 -28.42 -7.97
CA LEU A 8 57.16 -29.12 -6.90
C LEU A 8 57.66 -28.68 -5.51
N PHE A 9 58.97 -28.52 -5.34
CA PHE A 9 59.57 -28.03 -4.10
C PHE A 9 59.08 -26.61 -3.76
N LEU A 10 59.07 -25.70 -4.74
CA LEU A 10 58.54 -24.34 -4.55
C LEU A 10 57.05 -24.34 -4.23
N GLU A 11 56.28 -25.23 -4.87
CA GLU A 11 54.85 -25.35 -4.60
C GLU A 11 54.52 -25.91 -3.21
N GLN A 12 55.36 -26.79 -2.67
CA GLN A 12 55.18 -27.33 -1.32
C GLN A 12 55.65 -26.35 -0.23
N ASN A 13 56.51 -25.40 -0.57
CA ASN A 13 57.14 -24.47 0.37
C ASN A 13 56.73 -23.00 0.13
N LYS A 14 55.56 -22.76 -0.46
CA LYS A 14 55.04 -21.43 -0.84
C LYS A 14 54.98 -20.42 0.31
N GLU A 15 54.80 -20.91 1.53
CA GLU A 15 54.67 -20.07 2.73
C GLU A 15 55.96 -20.01 3.57
N ASN A 16 57.00 -20.77 3.19
CA ASN A 16 58.26 -20.80 3.91
C ASN A 16 59.04 -19.49 3.66
N GLN A 17 59.30 -18.73 4.72
CA GLN A 17 59.93 -17.42 4.66
C GLN A 17 61.35 -17.45 4.08
N ASP A 18 62.12 -18.51 4.33
CA ASP A 18 63.49 -18.66 3.82
C ASP A 18 63.47 -18.94 2.31
N VAL A 19 62.56 -19.81 1.87
CA VAL A 19 62.36 -20.12 0.44
C VAL A 19 61.85 -18.87 -0.30
N LEU A 20 60.91 -18.13 0.28
CA LEU A 20 60.42 -16.86 -0.26
C LEU A 20 61.54 -15.81 -0.36
N GLY A 21 62.39 -15.70 0.65
CA GLY A 21 63.55 -14.81 0.66
C GLY A 21 64.54 -15.16 -0.45
N LEU A 22 64.83 -16.46 -0.62
CA LEU A 22 65.71 -16.97 -1.67
C LEU A 22 65.15 -16.68 -3.07
N VAL A 23 63.87 -16.95 -3.30
CA VAL A 23 63.20 -16.67 -4.59
C VAL A 23 63.25 -15.17 -4.91
N LYS A 24 62.97 -14.30 -3.92
CA LYS A 24 63.05 -12.84 -4.09
C LYS A 24 64.47 -12.35 -4.39
N GLN A 25 65.50 -13.03 -3.86
CA GLN A 25 66.90 -12.69 -4.11
C GLN A 25 67.34 -13.02 -5.55
N TYR A 26 66.83 -14.13 -6.11
CA TYR A 26 67.20 -14.59 -7.46
C TYR A 26 66.22 -14.17 -8.56
N ALA A 27 65.04 -13.65 -8.20
CA ALA A 27 64.12 -12.97 -9.10
C ALA A 27 64.25 -11.45 -8.88
N PRO A 28 65.30 -10.79 -9.40
CA PRO A 28 65.52 -9.37 -9.17
C PRO A 28 64.30 -8.59 -9.65
N ASN A 29 63.60 -7.94 -8.71
CA ASN A 29 62.49 -6.99 -8.91
C ASN A 29 61.81 -7.13 -10.27
N GLN A 30 61.12 -8.24 -10.48
CA GLN A 30 60.17 -8.31 -11.59
C GLN A 30 59.07 -7.31 -11.22
N GLU A 31 59.22 -6.07 -11.69
CA GLU A 31 58.25 -5.01 -11.42
C GLU A 31 56.88 -5.55 -11.77
N PHE A 32 55.94 -5.48 -10.82
CA PHE A 32 54.54 -5.78 -11.10
C PHE A 32 54.01 -4.64 -11.96
N GLY A 33 54.29 -4.76 -13.25
CA GLY A 33 53.98 -3.77 -14.26
C GLY A 33 52.52 -3.86 -14.69
N PHE A 34 52.14 -2.91 -15.55
CA PHE A 34 50.80 -2.82 -16.09
C PHE A 34 50.34 -4.12 -16.76
N GLU A 35 51.21 -4.79 -17.52
CA GLU A 35 50.86 -6.03 -18.22
C GLU A 35 50.58 -7.19 -17.25
N GLN A 36 51.35 -7.32 -16.18
CA GLN A 36 51.12 -8.34 -15.14
C GLN A 36 49.83 -8.06 -14.36
N ALA A 37 49.55 -6.78 -14.06
CA ALA A 37 48.30 -6.36 -13.44
C ALA A 37 47.09 -6.65 -14.34
N LYS A 38 47.21 -6.33 -15.63
CA LYS A 38 46.17 -6.61 -16.62
C LYS A 38 45.91 -8.12 -16.76
N GLN A 39 46.97 -8.92 -16.86
CA GLN A 39 46.86 -10.37 -16.93
C GLN A 39 46.23 -10.95 -15.66
N LEU A 40 46.58 -10.44 -14.47
CA LEU A 40 45.94 -10.85 -13.22
C LEU A 40 44.43 -10.57 -13.24
N LEU A 41 44.01 -9.39 -13.71
CA LEU A 41 42.59 -9.04 -13.81
C LEU A 41 41.83 -9.85 -14.88
N GLU A 42 42.52 -10.35 -15.90
CA GLU A 42 41.93 -11.22 -16.93
C GLU A 42 41.80 -12.68 -16.47
N THR A 43 42.73 -13.15 -15.64
CA THR A 43 42.83 -14.56 -15.24
C THR A 43 42.29 -14.87 -13.85
N ASN A 44 42.13 -13.87 -12.98
CA ASN A 44 41.70 -14.04 -11.59
C ASN A 44 40.37 -13.29 -11.34
N ASP A 45 39.30 -14.07 -11.17
CA ASP A 45 37.95 -13.57 -10.92
C ASP A 45 37.83 -12.77 -9.61
N GLU A 46 38.58 -13.12 -8.57
CA GLU A 46 38.57 -12.41 -7.29
C GLU A 46 39.21 -11.02 -7.42
N ALA A 47 40.35 -10.93 -8.11
CA ALA A 47 41.01 -9.66 -8.39
C ALA A 47 40.12 -8.73 -9.24
N LYS A 48 39.43 -9.30 -10.24
CA LYS A 48 38.47 -8.58 -11.08
C LYS A 48 37.29 -8.05 -10.28
N ARG A 49 36.66 -8.89 -9.46
CA ARG A 49 35.53 -8.50 -8.59
C ARG A 49 35.91 -7.41 -7.60
N TRP A 50 37.10 -7.50 -7.01
CA TRP A 50 37.61 -6.46 -6.12
C TRP A 50 37.77 -5.12 -6.84
N LEU A 51 38.38 -5.11 -8.04
CA LEU A 51 38.56 -3.89 -8.83
C LEU A 51 37.22 -3.28 -9.24
N ASP A 52 36.26 -4.10 -9.68
CA ASP A 52 34.93 -3.63 -10.06
C ASP A 52 34.20 -3.00 -8.86
N SER A 53 34.29 -3.63 -7.68
CA SER A 53 33.73 -3.06 -6.44
C SER A 53 34.35 -1.71 -6.07
N GLU A 54 35.66 -1.54 -6.23
CA GLU A 54 36.32 -0.27 -5.90
C GLU A 54 35.99 0.82 -6.92
N LYS A 55 35.85 0.46 -8.21
CA LYS A 55 35.36 1.37 -9.26
C LYS A 55 33.93 1.84 -8.97
N ASP A 56 33.04 0.93 -8.61
CA ASP A 56 31.66 1.27 -8.25
C ASP A 56 31.63 2.21 -7.04
N ARG A 57 32.42 1.91 -6.00
CA ARG A 57 32.53 2.77 -4.82
C ARG A 57 32.99 4.18 -5.16
N HIS A 58 34.04 4.31 -5.98
CA HIS A 58 34.54 5.62 -6.41
C HIS A 58 33.52 6.35 -7.29
N TYR A 59 32.85 5.64 -8.20
CA TYR A 59 31.80 6.21 -9.03
C TYR A 59 30.62 6.71 -8.20
N SER A 60 30.11 5.91 -7.27
CA SER A 60 29.03 6.31 -6.37
C SER A 60 29.40 7.53 -5.55
N LYS A 61 30.62 7.59 -5.00
CA LYS A 61 31.11 8.76 -4.26
C LYS A 61 31.23 10.00 -5.15
N GLY A 62 31.72 9.83 -6.38
CA GLY A 62 31.80 10.91 -7.36
C GLY A 62 30.42 11.44 -7.74
N LEU A 63 29.47 10.55 -7.98
CA LEU A 63 28.08 10.88 -8.29
C LEU A 63 27.39 11.59 -7.12
N GLU A 64 27.60 11.11 -5.89
CA GLU A 64 27.06 11.73 -4.68
C GLU A 64 27.62 13.15 -4.50
N THR A 65 28.95 13.31 -4.69
CA THR A 65 29.61 14.61 -4.63
C THR A 65 29.07 15.57 -5.69
N PHE A 66 28.87 15.08 -6.91
CA PHE A 66 28.27 15.86 -7.99
C PHE A 66 26.84 16.30 -7.64
N LYS A 67 26.00 15.36 -7.18
CA LYS A 67 24.61 15.66 -6.78
C LYS A 67 24.53 16.68 -5.64
N GLN A 68 25.43 16.61 -4.67
CA GLN A 68 25.39 17.48 -3.50
C GLN A 68 26.03 18.86 -3.75
N LYS A 69 27.09 18.93 -4.56
CA LYS A 69 27.88 20.17 -4.71
C LYS A 69 27.69 20.87 -6.06
N THR A 70 27.58 20.12 -7.14
CA THR A 70 27.59 20.65 -8.50
C THR A 70 26.19 20.75 -9.10
N MET A 71 25.30 19.80 -8.78
CA MET A 71 23.93 19.84 -9.30
C MET A 71 23.13 21.06 -8.81
N PRO A 72 23.21 21.48 -7.53
CA PRO A 72 22.51 22.68 -7.07
C PRO A 72 22.98 23.94 -7.80
N THR A 73 24.30 24.10 -8.03
CA THR A 73 24.83 25.26 -8.75
C THR A 73 24.35 25.31 -10.19
N LEU A 74 24.29 24.16 -10.88
CA LEU A 74 23.77 24.08 -12.25
C LEU A 74 22.26 24.39 -12.31
N ILE A 75 21.50 23.94 -11.30
CA ILE A 75 20.08 24.27 -11.18
C ILE A 75 19.91 25.78 -10.97
N ASP A 76 20.69 26.38 -10.07
CA ASP A 76 20.63 27.83 -9.80
C ASP A 76 21.01 28.66 -11.02
N GLU A 77 22.03 28.24 -11.77
CA GLU A 77 22.44 28.87 -13.02
C GLU A 77 21.33 28.81 -14.09
N GLU A 78 20.67 27.66 -14.23
CA GLU A 78 19.57 27.49 -15.19
C GLU A 78 18.33 28.28 -14.76
N ILE A 79 18.03 28.33 -13.46
CA ILE A 79 16.95 29.15 -12.90
C ILE A 79 17.21 30.63 -13.19
N LYS A 80 18.43 31.12 -12.97
CA LYS A 80 18.84 32.50 -13.30
C LYS A 80 18.73 32.80 -14.79
N LYS A 81 19.12 31.87 -15.66
CA LYS A 81 18.97 32.02 -17.11
C LYS A 81 17.51 32.13 -17.54
N ARG A 82 16.62 31.36 -16.92
CA ARG A 82 15.19 31.33 -17.26
C ARG A 82 14.38 32.45 -16.62
N ASN A 83 14.84 32.98 -15.49
CA ASN A 83 14.15 34.04 -14.74
C ASN A 83 15.13 35.20 -14.46
N PRO A 84 15.62 35.91 -15.50
CA PRO A 84 16.61 36.97 -15.33
C PRO A 84 16.11 38.15 -14.47
N ASP A 85 14.79 38.34 -14.36
CA ASP A 85 14.17 39.47 -13.65
C ASP A 85 13.76 39.16 -12.20
N LYS A 86 13.83 37.90 -11.75
CA LYS A 86 13.50 37.51 -10.37
C LYS A 86 14.76 37.26 -9.56
N THR A 87 14.88 37.92 -8.41
CA THR A 87 16.00 37.71 -7.50
C THR A 87 15.91 36.33 -6.82
N PRO A 88 17.03 35.72 -6.39
CA PRO A 88 17.01 34.47 -5.62
C PRO A 88 16.12 34.54 -4.37
N ALA A 89 16.07 35.69 -3.70
CA ALA A 89 15.23 35.93 -2.54
C ALA A 89 13.72 35.92 -2.88
N GLU A 90 13.32 36.40 -4.05
CA GLU A 90 11.91 36.34 -4.50
C GLU A 90 11.50 34.91 -4.83
N LEU A 91 12.40 34.10 -5.38
CA LEU A 91 12.13 32.69 -5.68
C LEU A 91 12.03 31.85 -4.40
N GLU A 92 12.88 32.13 -3.40
CA GLU A 92 12.73 31.56 -2.06
C GLU A 92 11.42 32.00 -1.40
N LEU A 93 11.03 33.27 -1.55
CA LEU A 93 9.77 33.78 -1.03
C LEU A 93 8.56 33.11 -1.70
N ASP A 94 8.58 32.92 -3.02
CA ASP A 94 7.53 32.22 -3.77
C ASP A 94 7.44 30.75 -3.31
N ASN A 95 8.57 30.06 -3.14
CA ASN A 95 8.60 28.70 -2.61
C ASN A 95 8.08 28.63 -1.16
N LEU A 96 8.44 29.61 -0.33
CA LEU A 96 7.99 29.68 1.06
C LEU A 96 6.49 29.95 1.14
N LYS A 97 5.96 30.85 0.28
CA LYS A 97 4.52 31.10 0.14
C LYS A 97 3.78 29.84 -0.30
N ALA A 98 4.27 29.13 -1.31
CA ALA A 98 3.65 27.89 -1.76
C ALA A 98 3.62 26.81 -0.66
N LYS A 99 4.71 26.66 0.10
CA LYS A 99 4.75 25.76 1.26
C LYS A 99 3.78 26.21 2.36
N PHE A 100 3.66 27.50 2.59
CA PHE A 100 2.74 28.05 3.58
C PHE A 100 1.28 27.80 3.20
N GLU A 101 0.91 28.06 1.95
CA GLU A 101 -0.43 27.75 1.41
C GLU A 101 -0.73 26.25 1.48
N GLN A 102 0.26 25.39 1.18
CA GLN A 102 0.10 23.94 1.33
C GLN A 102 -0.20 23.56 2.79
N MET A 103 0.59 24.08 3.76
CA MET A 103 0.37 23.81 5.18
C MET A 103 -0.98 24.34 5.67
N GLU A 104 -1.41 25.50 5.19
CA GLU A 104 -2.72 26.06 5.53
C GLU A 104 -3.86 25.18 5.01
N ASN A 105 -3.75 24.73 3.75
CA ASN A 105 -4.72 23.81 3.14
C ASN A 105 -4.76 22.45 3.86
N GLU A 106 -3.60 21.90 4.24
CA GLU A 106 -3.51 20.66 5.02
C GLU A 106 -4.18 20.81 6.39
N LYS A 107 -3.93 21.92 7.10
CA LYS A 107 -4.55 22.21 8.39
C LYS A 107 -6.06 22.37 8.28
N VAL A 108 -6.55 23.08 7.25
CA VAL A 108 -7.99 23.20 6.98
C VAL A 108 -8.57 21.82 6.72
N ARG A 109 -7.92 21.00 5.90
CA ARG A 109 -8.34 19.63 5.59
C ARG A 109 -8.40 18.74 6.82
N GLU A 110 -7.41 18.82 7.71
CA GLU A 110 -7.40 18.08 8.99
C GLU A 110 -8.53 18.53 9.93
N SER A 111 -8.77 19.84 10.01
CA SER A 111 -9.89 20.39 10.79
C SER A 111 -11.23 19.85 10.27
N LEU A 112 -11.43 19.87 8.95
CA LEU A 112 -12.62 19.31 8.32
C LEU A 112 -12.73 17.80 8.54
N LYS A 113 -11.61 17.07 8.46
CA LYS A 113 -11.56 15.62 8.75
C LYS A 113 -12.02 15.30 10.16
N ASN A 114 -11.55 16.06 11.16
CA ASN A 114 -11.93 15.85 12.56
C ASN A 114 -13.42 16.09 12.77
N LYS A 115 -13.98 17.16 12.19
CA LYS A 115 -15.43 17.40 12.21
C LYS A 115 -16.21 16.31 11.50
N ALA A 116 -15.74 15.89 10.33
CA ALA A 116 -16.33 14.82 9.55
C ALA A 116 -16.34 13.50 10.34
N LEU A 117 -15.27 13.17 11.07
CA LEU A 117 -15.20 11.99 11.95
C LEU A 117 -16.25 12.03 13.06
N THR A 118 -16.47 13.19 13.68
CA THR A 118 -17.53 13.36 14.68
C THR A 118 -18.91 13.08 14.08
N VAL A 119 -19.23 13.72 12.95
CA VAL A 119 -20.51 13.54 12.26
C VAL A 119 -20.68 12.10 11.75
N ALA A 120 -19.62 11.49 11.23
CA ALA A 120 -19.63 10.10 10.78
C ALA A 120 -19.90 9.14 11.94
N SER A 121 -19.33 9.38 13.12
CA SER A 121 -19.61 8.59 14.32
C SER A 121 -21.09 8.66 14.72
N GLU A 122 -21.68 9.86 14.72
CA GLU A 122 -23.11 10.07 15.01
C GLU A 122 -24.01 9.34 14.01
N LYS A 123 -23.66 9.41 12.72
CA LYS A 123 -24.38 8.79 11.60
C LYS A 123 -24.02 7.32 11.37
N LYS A 124 -23.16 6.73 12.21
CA LYS A 124 -22.65 5.35 12.08
C LYS A 124 -22.00 5.06 10.72
N ILE A 125 -21.39 6.09 10.12
CA ILE A 125 -20.61 5.98 8.89
C ILE A 125 -19.19 5.52 9.27
N PRO A 126 -18.64 4.47 8.62
CA PRO A 126 -17.30 3.99 8.93
C PRO A 126 -16.20 5.04 8.72
N ALA A 127 -15.27 5.15 9.66
CA ALA A 127 -14.17 6.12 9.58
C ALA A 127 -13.22 5.88 8.41
N GLN A 128 -13.11 4.64 7.88
CA GLN A 128 -12.19 4.33 6.78
C GLN A 128 -12.54 5.05 5.47
N ILE A 129 -13.78 5.51 5.32
CA ILE A 129 -14.25 6.16 4.10
C ILE A 129 -14.40 7.68 4.25
N ILE A 130 -14.04 8.24 5.41
CA ILE A 130 -14.33 9.65 5.71
C ILE A 130 -13.60 10.63 4.78
N ASP A 131 -12.40 10.27 4.35
CA ASP A 131 -11.53 11.12 3.53
C ASP A 131 -12.12 11.42 2.15
N PHE A 132 -13.04 10.58 1.66
CA PHE A 132 -13.73 10.76 0.38
C PHE A 132 -14.84 11.80 0.45
N PHE A 133 -15.30 12.18 1.64
CA PHE A 133 -16.42 13.10 1.83
C PHE A 133 -15.99 14.51 2.23
N ILE A 134 -14.69 14.74 2.50
CA ILE A 134 -14.15 16.06 2.84
C ILE A 134 -14.24 16.99 1.63
N GLY A 135 -15.06 18.03 1.74
CA GLY A 135 -15.29 19.05 0.71
C GLY A 135 -14.38 20.28 0.87
N GLN A 136 -14.73 21.35 0.16
CA GLN A 136 -14.03 22.64 0.24
C GLN A 136 -14.21 23.31 1.62
N ASP A 137 -15.36 23.07 2.26
CA ASP A 137 -15.72 23.64 3.54
C ASP A 137 -16.53 22.64 4.39
N GLU A 138 -16.88 23.08 5.58
CA GLU A 138 -17.67 22.30 6.54
C GLU A 138 -19.06 21.98 6.01
N SER A 139 -19.73 22.95 5.38
CA SER A 139 -21.07 22.79 4.82
C SER A 139 -21.12 21.67 3.78
N THR A 140 -20.17 21.70 2.82
CA THR A 140 -20.03 20.71 1.76
C THR A 140 -19.69 19.35 2.33
N THR A 141 -18.80 19.29 3.32
CA THR A 141 -18.41 18.04 4.00
C THR A 141 -19.60 17.38 4.70
N ILE A 142 -20.40 18.15 5.44
CA ILE A 142 -21.60 17.66 6.12
C ILE A 142 -22.68 17.24 5.10
N SER A 143 -22.84 18.01 4.03
CA SER A 143 -23.78 17.69 2.94
C SER A 143 -23.44 16.36 2.27
N ASN A 144 -22.16 16.15 1.93
CA ASN A 144 -21.66 14.90 1.36
C ASN A 144 -21.95 13.69 2.27
N LEU A 145 -21.67 13.82 3.57
CA LEU A 145 -21.94 12.76 4.54
C LEU A 145 -23.43 12.45 4.68
N SER A 146 -24.27 13.49 4.67
CA SER A 146 -25.72 13.35 4.78
C SER A 146 -26.35 12.72 3.55
N ALA A 147 -25.83 13.06 2.36
CA ALA A 147 -26.23 12.43 1.11
C ALA A 147 -25.87 10.95 1.09
N PHE A 148 -24.66 10.60 1.54
CA PHE A 148 -24.24 9.21 1.67
C PHE A 148 -25.09 8.42 2.66
N GLU A 149 -25.34 8.96 3.86
CA GLU A 149 -26.22 8.36 4.86
C GLU A 149 -27.59 8.03 4.28
N THR A 150 -28.22 9.01 3.61
CA THR A 150 -29.55 8.85 3.01
C THR A 150 -29.56 7.76 1.94
N ALA A 151 -28.55 7.72 1.07
CA ALA A 151 -28.41 6.69 0.05
C ALA A 151 -28.21 5.30 0.68
N MET A 152 -27.37 5.21 1.71
CA MET A 152 -27.09 3.97 2.42
C MET A 152 -28.32 3.44 3.16
N GLU A 153 -29.05 4.30 3.87
CA GLU A 153 -30.31 3.92 4.52
C GLU A 153 -31.33 3.38 3.52
N THR A 154 -31.47 4.05 2.37
CA THR A 154 -32.40 3.64 1.31
C THR A 154 -32.01 2.27 0.76
N TYR A 155 -30.73 2.05 0.48
CA TYR A 155 -30.21 0.76 0.02
C TYR A 155 -30.42 -0.36 1.05
N ILE A 156 -30.10 -0.10 2.32
CA ILE A 156 -30.30 -1.07 3.41
C ILE A 156 -31.79 -1.40 3.56
N LYS A 157 -32.68 -0.39 3.57
CA LYS A 157 -34.13 -0.60 3.64
C LYS A 157 -34.64 -1.47 2.49
N ALA A 158 -34.16 -1.23 1.26
CA ALA A 158 -34.52 -2.04 0.10
C ALA A 158 -34.05 -3.50 0.25
N GLN A 159 -32.79 -3.71 0.65
CA GLN A 159 -32.23 -5.04 0.86
C GLN A 159 -32.90 -5.81 2.01
N VAL A 160 -33.23 -5.14 3.11
CA VAL A 160 -33.97 -5.74 4.22
C VAL A 160 -35.38 -6.13 3.77
N THR A 161 -36.06 -5.25 3.02
CA THR A 161 -37.40 -5.52 2.48
C THR A 161 -37.37 -6.72 1.53
N GLU A 162 -36.38 -6.80 0.63
CA GLU A 162 -36.18 -7.93 -0.27
C GLU A 162 -35.97 -9.24 0.49
N ARG A 163 -35.12 -9.23 1.54
CA ARG A 163 -34.89 -10.41 2.38
C ARG A 163 -36.12 -10.83 3.17
N LEU A 164 -36.86 -9.88 3.74
CA LEU A 164 -38.10 -10.15 4.46
C LEU A 164 -39.18 -10.72 3.52
N ASN A 165 -39.24 -10.25 2.28
CA ASN A 165 -40.16 -10.76 1.26
C ASN A 165 -39.71 -12.12 0.69
N GLY A 166 -38.41 -12.37 0.58
CA GLY A 166 -37.85 -13.59 -0.02
C GLY A 166 -37.66 -14.77 0.95
N SER A 167 -37.64 -14.52 2.27
CA SER A 167 -37.29 -15.54 3.27
C SER A 167 -38.47 -16.28 3.90
N TYR A 168 -39.72 -15.91 3.60
CA TYR A 168 -40.89 -16.71 3.99
C TYR A 168 -41.43 -17.51 2.82
N LYS A 169 -40.85 -18.69 2.60
CA LYS A 169 -41.55 -19.80 1.94
C LYS A 169 -42.15 -20.67 3.07
N PRO A 170 -43.45 -20.53 3.41
CA PRO A 170 -44.10 -21.56 4.19
C PRO A 170 -43.95 -22.88 3.43
N PRO A 171 -43.74 -24.02 4.10
CA PRO A 171 -43.52 -25.28 3.43
C PRO A 171 -44.66 -25.53 2.43
N GLY A 172 -44.32 -25.54 1.15
CA GLY A 172 -45.25 -25.92 0.10
C GLY A 172 -45.47 -27.43 0.17
N ASP A 173 -46.70 -27.81 0.48
CA ASP A 173 -47.39 -28.99 -0.06
C ASP A 173 -46.63 -30.33 -0.08
N ASN A 174 -45.96 -30.69 1.02
CA ASN A 174 -45.74 -32.10 1.33
C ASN A 174 -46.76 -32.55 2.38
N LYS A 175 -47.74 -33.32 1.89
CA LYS A 175 -48.63 -34.15 2.69
C LYS A 175 -47.79 -34.89 3.75
N ASN A 176 -48.21 -34.79 5.01
CA ASN A 176 -47.70 -35.51 6.20
C ASN A 176 -46.44 -34.99 6.93
N HIS A 177 -46.44 -33.77 7.46
CA HIS A 177 -45.63 -33.48 8.65
C HIS A 177 -46.42 -32.67 9.70
N LEU A 178 -46.91 -33.40 10.72
CA LEU A 178 -47.27 -32.94 12.08
C LEU A 178 -48.40 -31.90 12.21
N GLY A 179 -49.64 -32.32 11.95
CA GLY A 179 -50.81 -32.05 12.81
C GLY A 179 -51.32 -30.62 13.06
N VAL A 180 -50.69 -29.57 12.53
CA VAL A 180 -51.19 -28.19 12.73
C VAL A 180 -52.30 -27.91 11.73
N LYS A 181 -53.55 -27.98 12.22
CA LYS A 181 -54.75 -27.75 11.44
C LYS A 181 -54.99 -26.24 11.22
N ASN A 182 -55.24 -25.82 9.98
CA ASN A 182 -55.46 -24.39 9.63
C ASN A 182 -56.73 -23.84 10.33
N PRO A 183 -56.64 -22.81 11.20
CA PRO A 183 -57.79 -22.34 11.96
C PRO A 183 -58.85 -21.60 11.14
N TRP A 184 -58.64 -21.38 9.83
CA TRP A 184 -59.66 -20.84 8.91
C TRP A 184 -60.43 -21.92 8.11
N ASN A 185 -59.98 -23.18 8.12
CA ASN A 185 -60.70 -24.27 7.44
C ASN A 185 -61.98 -24.64 8.19
N LYS A 186 -63.01 -25.09 7.46
CA LYS A 186 -64.34 -25.45 8.02
C LYS A 186 -64.25 -26.49 9.14
N ASP A 187 -63.42 -27.51 8.97
CA ASP A 187 -63.30 -28.62 9.93
C ASP A 187 -62.49 -28.25 11.19
N THR A 188 -61.81 -27.10 11.18
CA THR A 188 -60.77 -26.75 12.15
C THR A 188 -60.85 -25.30 12.58
N PHE A 189 -62.04 -24.70 12.40
CA PHE A 189 -62.29 -23.28 12.61
C PHE A 189 -62.12 -22.89 14.08
N ASN A 190 -61.21 -21.95 14.37
CA ASN A 190 -60.96 -21.46 15.73
C ASN A 190 -60.63 -19.96 15.78
N LEU A 191 -61.55 -19.14 16.29
CA LEU A 191 -61.42 -17.68 16.34
C LEU A 191 -60.30 -17.18 17.26
N THR A 192 -60.00 -17.91 18.35
CA THR A 192 -58.94 -17.51 19.29
C THR A 192 -57.57 -17.65 18.66
N GLU A 193 -57.34 -18.76 17.94
CA GLU A 193 -56.10 -18.97 17.19
C GLU A 193 -56.00 -18.01 16.00
N GLN A 194 -57.11 -17.73 15.31
CA GLN A 194 -57.13 -16.70 14.27
C GLN A 194 -56.72 -15.32 14.83
N ALA A 195 -57.27 -14.92 15.98
CA ALA A 195 -56.95 -13.64 16.62
C ALA A 195 -55.48 -13.58 17.07
N LYS A 196 -54.95 -14.69 17.58
CA LYS A 196 -53.54 -14.81 17.98
C LYS A 196 -52.61 -14.67 16.77
N ILE A 197 -52.86 -15.42 15.70
CA ILE A 197 -52.07 -15.35 14.47
C ILE A 197 -52.19 -13.96 13.82
N LEU A 198 -53.37 -13.35 13.84
CA LEU A 198 -53.57 -12.01 13.29
C LEU A 198 -52.82 -10.92 14.08
N LYS A 199 -52.63 -11.12 15.40
CA LYS A 199 -51.84 -10.23 16.26
C LYS A 199 -50.33 -10.46 16.11
N GLU A 200 -49.89 -11.70 15.99
CA GLU A 200 -48.47 -12.08 15.93
C GLU A 200 -47.89 -11.96 14.51
N ASN A 201 -48.66 -12.30 13.48
CA ASN A 201 -48.25 -12.24 12.09
C ASN A 201 -49.46 -11.99 11.14
N PRO A 202 -49.82 -10.72 10.91
CA PRO A 202 -50.94 -10.33 10.05
C PRO A 202 -50.85 -10.88 8.61
N ASN A 203 -49.64 -11.06 8.08
CA ASN A 203 -49.42 -11.58 6.73
C ASN A 203 -49.70 -13.09 6.66
N LEU A 204 -49.30 -13.84 7.68
CA LEU A 204 -49.63 -15.26 7.80
C LEU A 204 -51.15 -15.48 7.93
N ALA A 205 -51.84 -14.63 8.69
CA ALA A 205 -53.30 -14.71 8.81
C ALA A 205 -54.01 -14.55 7.45
N LYS A 206 -53.60 -13.55 6.64
CA LYS A 206 -54.15 -13.35 5.29
C LYS A 206 -53.91 -14.56 4.39
N GLN A 207 -52.71 -15.15 4.47
CA GLN A 207 -52.38 -16.30 3.66
C GLN A 207 -53.24 -17.51 4.03
N LEU A 208 -53.35 -17.85 5.32
CA LEU A 208 -54.13 -18.99 5.79
C LEU A 208 -55.64 -18.84 5.51
N ALA A 209 -56.18 -17.62 5.63
CA ALA A 209 -57.56 -17.31 5.28
C ALA A 209 -57.82 -17.40 3.75
N SER A 210 -56.82 -17.10 2.92
CA SER A 210 -56.95 -17.26 1.46
C SER A 210 -56.91 -18.72 1.00
N GLN A 211 -56.24 -19.58 1.78
CA GLN A 211 -56.10 -21.01 1.53
C GLN A 211 -57.34 -21.83 1.96
N SER A 212 -58.26 -21.24 2.73
CA SER A 212 -59.38 -21.95 3.35
C SER A 212 -60.70 -21.94 2.54
N LYS A 213 -60.61 -22.00 1.20
CA LYS A 213 -61.79 -22.10 0.33
C LYS A 213 -62.42 -23.49 0.35
#